data_AF-A0AAU6WFM2-F1
#
_entry.id   AF-A0AAU6WFM2-F1
#
_cell.length_a   1.000
_cell.length_b   1.000
_cell.length_c   1.000
_cell.angle_alpha   90.00
_cell.angle_beta   90.00
_cell.angle_gamma   90.00
#
_symmetry.space_group_name_H-M   'P 1'
#
loop_
_entity.id
_entity.type
_entity.pdbx_description
1 polymer ?
#
loop_
_entity_poly.entity_id
_entity_poly.type
_entity_poly.pdbx_seq_one_letter_code
_entity_poly.pdbx_strand_id
1 'polypeptide(L)'
;MGFAYADPDVLTDEQRAALAEHQRTVHQQPRELTLKALREEAKLSHADLATQLKWPVERIKKLESGDLDRVQLATLRRYIEALEARIEITAIRGEAYARLC
;
A
#
# COMPACT_ATOMS: atom_id res chain seq x y z
N MET A 1 -18.89 33.21 -12.41
CA MET A 1 -17.45 32.86 -12.35
C MET A 1 -17.30 31.44 -12.85
N GLY A 2 -16.81 31.26 -14.08
CA GLY A 2 -16.56 29.94 -14.67
C GLY A 2 -15.08 29.60 -14.52
N PHE A 3 -14.77 28.43 -13.96
CA PHE A 3 -13.42 27.90 -13.92
C PHE A 3 -13.05 27.48 -15.35
N ALA A 4 -12.18 28.26 -16.01
CA ALA A 4 -11.58 27.85 -17.26
C ALA A 4 -10.67 26.65 -16.96
N TYR A 5 -11.03 25.49 -17.50
CA TYR A 5 -10.13 24.34 -17.56
C TYR A 5 -8.93 24.80 -18.39
N ALA A 6 -7.79 25.05 -17.76
CA ALA A 6 -6.59 25.48 -18.46
C ALA A 6 -6.16 24.36 -19.41
N ASP A 7 -6.14 24.66 -20.71
CA ASP A 7 -5.60 23.78 -21.75
C ASP A 7 -4.18 23.32 -21.36
N PRO A 8 -3.88 22.00 -21.40
CA PRO A 8 -2.63 21.42 -20.93
C PRO A 8 -1.39 21.79 -21.78
N ASP A 9 -1.56 22.59 -22.85
CA ASP A 9 -0.47 23.02 -23.74
C ASP A 9 0.13 24.38 -23.34
N VAL A 10 -0.40 25.04 -22.29
CA VAL A 10 0.03 26.39 -21.85
C VAL A 10 0.85 26.35 -20.55
N LEU A 11 1.37 25.18 -20.14
CA LEU A 11 2.24 25.08 -18.97
C LEU A 11 3.66 25.54 -19.30
N THR A 12 4.18 26.48 -18.51
CA THR A 12 5.60 26.86 -18.57
C THR A 12 6.50 25.69 -18.15
N ASP A 13 7.77 25.71 -18.53
CA ASP A 13 8.72 24.63 -18.20
C ASP A 13 8.81 24.38 -16.68
N GLU A 14 8.73 25.43 -15.87
CA GLU A 14 8.66 25.35 -14.41
C GLU A 14 7.38 24.70 -13.90
N GLN A 15 6.23 24.97 -14.52
CA GLN A 15 4.98 24.32 -14.13
C GLN A 15 4.94 22.86 -14.57
N ARG A 16 5.60 22.50 -15.68
CA ARG A 16 5.81 21.10 -16.08
C ARG A 16 6.74 20.37 -15.14
N ALA A 17 7.81 21.02 -14.65
CA ALA A 17 8.70 20.46 -13.65
C ALA A 17 7.99 20.27 -12.30
N ALA A 18 7.23 21.25 -11.83
CA ALA A 18 6.42 21.14 -10.62
C ALA A 18 5.31 20.08 -10.75
N LEU A 19 4.69 19.95 -11.93
CA LEU A 19 3.71 18.89 -12.21
C LEU A 19 4.39 17.53 -12.29
N ALA A 20 5.60 17.40 -12.85
CA ALA A 20 6.35 16.16 -12.88
C ALA A 20 6.85 15.74 -11.49
N GLU A 21 7.24 16.71 -10.64
CA GLU A 21 7.62 16.50 -9.25
C GLU A 21 6.39 16.11 -8.40
N HIS A 22 5.24 16.73 -8.67
CA HIS A 22 3.97 16.37 -8.05
C HIS A 22 3.43 15.03 -8.58
N GLN A 23 3.55 14.71 -9.87
CA GLN A 23 3.15 13.43 -10.47
C GLN A 23 4.05 12.27 -10.02
N ARG A 24 5.33 12.52 -9.73
CA ARG A 24 6.20 11.56 -9.01
C ARG A 24 5.72 11.33 -7.57
N THR A 25 5.12 12.34 -6.96
CA THR A 25 4.56 12.29 -5.59
C THR A 25 3.18 11.65 -5.54
N VAL A 26 2.38 11.78 -6.62
CA VAL A 26 1.12 11.07 -6.83
C VAL A 26 1.43 9.64 -7.27
N HIS A 27 2.14 8.90 -6.40
CA HIS A 27 1.82 7.50 -6.23
C HIS A 27 0.31 7.42 -6.01
N GLN A 28 -0.36 6.56 -6.77
CA GLN A 28 -1.77 6.20 -6.57
C GLN A 28 -2.07 6.25 -5.08
N GLN A 29 -2.92 7.17 -4.64
CA GLN A 29 -3.15 7.41 -3.22
C GLN A 29 -3.34 6.04 -2.55
N PRO A 30 -2.46 5.66 -1.60
CA PRO A 30 -2.51 4.32 -1.04
C PRO A 30 -3.90 4.12 -0.46
N ARG A 31 -4.64 3.13 -0.99
CA ARG A 31 -5.92 2.76 -0.40
C ARG A 31 -5.62 2.19 0.98
N GLU A 32 -6.28 2.71 2.01
CA GLU A 32 -6.30 2.09 3.32
C GLU A 32 -7.10 0.78 3.21
N LEU A 33 -6.39 -0.32 2.94
CA LEU A 33 -6.94 -1.66 2.86
C LEU A 33 -6.50 -2.46 4.07
N THR A 34 -7.45 -3.20 4.65
CA THR A 34 -7.13 -4.15 5.72
C THR A 34 -6.51 -5.42 5.13
N LEU A 35 -5.75 -6.17 5.93
CA LEU A 35 -5.20 -7.48 5.52
C LEU A 35 -6.30 -8.46 5.03
N LYS A 36 -7.50 -8.33 5.59
CA LYS A 36 -8.68 -9.07 5.17
C LYS A 36 -9.09 -8.73 3.75
N ALA A 37 -9.19 -7.43 3.43
CA ALA A 37 -9.55 -6.96 2.10
C ALA A 37 -8.55 -7.44 1.04
N LEU A 38 -7.24 -7.35 1.34
CA LEU A 38 -6.19 -7.85 0.44
C LEU A 38 -6.31 -9.36 0.17
N ARG A 39 -6.63 -10.16 1.19
CA ARG A 39 -6.86 -11.60 1.00
C ARG A 39 -8.11 -11.88 0.14
N GLU A 40 -9.18 -11.11 0.35
CA GLU A 40 -10.42 -11.24 -0.42
C GLU A 40 -10.23 -10.86 -1.89
N GLU A 41 -9.43 -9.83 -2.18
CA GLU A 41 -9.02 -9.47 -3.56
C GLU A 41 -8.21 -10.60 -4.22
N ALA A 42 -7.36 -11.28 -3.46
CA ALA A 42 -6.64 -12.47 -3.91
C ALA A 42 -7.54 -13.72 -4.04
N LYS A 43 -8.83 -13.64 -3.69
CA LYS A 43 -9.80 -14.75 -3.74
C LYS A 43 -9.39 -15.99 -2.91
N LEU A 44 -8.64 -15.79 -1.84
CA LEU A 44 -8.18 -16.85 -0.95
C LEU A 44 -9.05 -16.95 0.30
N SER A 45 -9.40 -18.17 0.71
CA SER A 45 -9.99 -18.37 2.03
C SER A 45 -8.92 -18.31 3.12
N HIS A 46 -9.34 -18.19 4.39
CA HIS A 46 -8.40 -18.30 5.51
C HIS A 46 -7.68 -19.66 5.55
N ALA A 47 -8.34 -20.74 5.09
CA ALA A 47 -7.77 -22.08 5.08
C ALA A 47 -6.71 -22.25 3.98
N ASP A 48 -6.94 -21.65 2.81
CA ASP A 48 -5.98 -21.68 1.69
C ASP A 48 -4.70 -20.95 2.06
N LEU A 49 -4.84 -19.72 2.59
CA LEU A 49 -3.70 -18.92 3.02
C LEU A 49 -2.95 -19.56 4.19
N ALA A 50 -3.68 -20.14 5.15
CA ALA A 50 -3.11 -20.89 6.26
C ALA A 50 -2.28 -22.10 5.77
N THR A 51 -2.77 -22.82 4.77
CA THR A 51 -2.09 -23.97 4.17
C THR A 51 -0.80 -23.54 3.48
N GLN A 52 -0.86 -22.49 2.66
CA GLN A 52 0.31 -21.95 1.95
C GLN A 52 1.39 -21.46 2.92
N LEU A 53 0.99 -20.79 4.02
CA LEU A 53 1.90 -20.26 5.03
C LEU A 53 2.33 -21.30 6.08
N LYS A 54 1.70 -22.48 6.10
CA LYS A 54 1.83 -23.50 7.16
C LYS A 54 1.54 -22.92 8.54
N TRP A 55 0.54 -22.05 8.63
CA TRP A 55 0.11 -21.42 9.87
C TRP A 55 -1.27 -21.92 10.29
N PRO A 56 -1.61 -21.85 11.59
CA PRO A 56 -2.99 -22.11 12.03
C PRO A 56 -3.93 -21.06 11.44
N VAL A 57 -5.14 -21.46 11.03
CA VAL A 57 -6.20 -20.54 10.58
C VAL A 57 -6.49 -19.45 11.61
N GLU A 58 -6.47 -19.79 12.90
CA GLU A 58 -6.65 -18.84 14.00
C GLU A 58 -5.57 -17.75 14.04
N ARG A 59 -4.34 -18.07 13.61
CA ARG A 59 -3.26 -17.08 13.47
C ARG A 59 -3.57 -16.08 12.36
N ILE A 60 -4.11 -16.55 11.23
CA ILE A 60 -4.54 -15.70 10.11
C ILE A 60 -5.65 -14.76 10.56
N LYS A 61 -6.70 -15.27 11.21
CA LYS A 61 -7.79 -14.44 11.74
C LYS A 61 -7.29 -13.40 12.74
N LYS A 62 -6.40 -13.79 13.67
CA LYS A 62 -5.82 -12.87 14.65
C LYS A 62 -4.95 -11.79 14.01
N LEU A 63 -4.27 -12.09 12.91
CA LEU A 63 -3.54 -11.08 12.12
C LEU A 63 -4.51 -10.11 11.43
N GLU A 64 -5.61 -10.62 10.85
CA GLU A 64 -6.61 -9.79 10.16
C GLU A 64 -7.49 -8.96 11.10
N SER A 65 -7.77 -9.45 12.31
CA SER A 65 -8.62 -8.78 13.30
C SER A 65 -7.85 -8.03 14.38
N GLY A 66 -6.52 -8.22 14.44
CA GLY A 66 -5.67 -7.78 15.53
C GLY A 66 -5.00 -6.44 15.29
N ASP A 67 -4.32 -5.99 16.34
CA ASP A 67 -3.48 -4.80 16.30
C ASP A 67 -2.17 -5.09 15.54
N LEU A 68 -2.01 -4.46 14.38
CA LEU A 68 -0.83 -4.62 13.51
C LEU A 68 0.45 -4.07 14.15
N ASP A 69 0.35 -3.16 15.13
CA ASP A 69 1.48 -2.51 15.79
C ASP A 69 2.33 -3.53 16.58
N ARG A 70 1.71 -4.61 17.04
CA ARG A 70 2.37 -5.70 17.77
C ARG A 70 2.84 -6.85 16.88
N VAL A 71 2.57 -6.80 15.58
CA VAL A 71 2.94 -7.86 14.65
C VAL A 71 4.35 -7.61 14.14
N GLN A 72 5.20 -8.65 14.22
CA GLN A 72 6.52 -8.57 13.63
C GLN A 72 6.43 -8.33 12.12
N LEU A 73 7.20 -7.36 11.62
CA LEU A 73 7.28 -7.04 10.20
C LEU A 73 7.57 -8.25 9.32
N ALA A 74 8.43 -9.17 9.78
CA ALA A 74 8.72 -10.42 9.07
C ALA A 74 7.47 -11.31 8.88
N THR A 75 6.54 -11.29 9.85
CA THR A 75 5.26 -11.99 9.74
C THR A 75 4.36 -11.32 8.71
N LEU A 76 4.27 -9.99 8.71
CA LEU A 76 3.50 -9.25 7.71
C LEU A 76 4.06 -9.47 6.31
N ARG A 77 5.39 -9.43 6.13
CA ARG A 77 6.03 -9.70 4.85
C ARG A 77 5.64 -11.08 4.32
N ARG A 78 5.77 -12.14 5.13
CA ARG A 78 5.38 -13.50 4.71
C ARG A 78 3.91 -13.60 4.33
N TYR A 79 3.03 -12.94 5.08
CA TYR A 79 1.60 -12.91 4.78
C TYR A 79 1.33 -12.27 3.41
N ILE A 80 1.93 -11.11 3.17
CA ILE A 80 1.76 -10.35 1.92
C ILE A 80 2.39 -11.07 0.72
N GLU A 81 3.56 -11.68 0.90
CA GLU A 81 4.21 -12.50 -0.14
C GLU A 81 3.37 -13.72 -0.55
N ALA A 82 2.63 -14.33 0.40
CA ALA A 82 1.70 -15.42 0.07
C ALA A 82 0.49 -14.96 -0.77
N LEU A 83 0.19 -13.65 -0.77
CA LEU A 83 -0.81 -13.04 -1.64
C LEU A 83 -0.21 -12.55 -2.97
N GLU A 84 1.03 -12.95 -3.30
CA GLU A 84 1.78 -12.49 -4.47
C GLU A 84 1.96 -10.96 -4.51
N ALA A 85 1.90 -10.32 -3.34
CA ALA A 85 2.10 -8.89 -3.16
C ALA A 85 3.44 -8.62 -2.47
N ARG A 86 3.85 -7.34 -2.47
CA ARG A 86 5.06 -6.87 -1.80
C ARG A 86 4.72 -5.82 -0.75
N ILE A 87 5.46 -5.84 0.36
CA ILE A 87 5.38 -4.80 1.38
C ILE A 87 6.46 -3.74 1.10
N GLU A 88 6.06 -2.48 1.00
CA GLU A 88 6.96 -1.34 0.96
C GLU A 88 6.80 -0.55 2.26
N ILE A 89 7.91 -0.30 2.95
CA ILE A 89 7.91 0.41 4.23
C ILE A 89 8.53 1.78 3.99
N THR A 90 7.77 2.81 4.34
CA THR A 90 8.17 4.19 4.15
C THR A 90 8.23 4.89 5.49
N ALA A 91 9.40 5.43 5.83
CA ALA A 91 9.55 6.34 6.94
C ALA A 91 9.20 7.76 6.48
N ILE A 92 8.36 8.44 7.25
CA ILE A 92 7.93 9.82 7.00
C ILE A 92 8.55 10.72 8.07
N ARG A 93 9.25 11.78 7.65
CA ARG A 93 9.82 12.79 8.54
C ARG A 93 9.57 14.18 7.97
N GLY A 94 8.52 14.85 8.47
CA GLY A 94 8.00 16.07 7.84
C GLY A 94 7.55 15.75 6.41
N GLU A 95 8.06 16.51 5.43
CA GLU A 95 7.79 16.31 4.00
C GLU A 95 8.69 15.24 3.34
N ALA A 96 9.65 14.66 4.08
CA ALA A 96 10.58 13.69 3.53
C ALA A 96 10.07 12.25 3.67
N TYR A 97 10.20 11.48 2.59
CA TYR A 97 9.88 10.05 2.54
C TYR A 97 11.16 9.25 2.28
N ALA A 98 11.44 8.24 3.10
CA ALA A 98 12.54 7.31 2.91
C ALA A 98 12.02 5.88 2.88
N ARG A 99 12.36 5.11 1.84
CA ARG A 99 12.05 3.69 1.78
C ARG A 99 13.04 2.90 2.61
N LEU A 100 12.55 2.02 3.47
CA LEU A 100 13.37 1.08 4.23
C LEU A 100 13.52 -0.21 3.41
N CYS A 101 14.76 -0.55 3.05
CA CYS A 101 15.12 -1.77 2.31
C CYS A 101 15.46 -2.93 3.24
#